data_AF-A0A7Y2XBQ8-F1
#
_entry.id   AF-A0A7Y2XBQ8-F1
#
_cell.length_a   1.000
_cell.length_b   1.000
_cell.length_c   1.000
_cell.angle_alpha   90.00
_cell.angle_beta   90.00
_cell.angle_gamma   90.00
#
_symmetry.space_group_name_H-M   'P 1'
#
loop_
_entity.id
_entity.type
_entity.pdbx_description
1 polymer ?
#
loop_
_entity_poly.entity_id
_entity_poly.type
_entity_poly.pdbx_seq_one_letter_code
_entity_poly.pdbx_strand_id
1 'polypeptide(L)'
;MIYTLREITLLDLDDLVRHANNKKIARNMTNKFPHPYTKKDGEHFIAFCGADNSSVIKGISIEGKLVGAVGLHVQDDVHQNNAEIGYWIA
;
A
#
# COMPACT_ATOMS: atom_id res chain seq x y z
N MET A 1 21.05 -0.98 9.67
CA MET A 1 19.95 -0.61 8.76
C MET A 1 18.65 -1.03 9.40
N ILE A 2 17.75 -0.09 9.67
CA ILE A 2 16.49 -0.33 10.39
C ILE A 2 15.36 -0.53 9.38
N TYR A 3 14.68 -1.67 9.50
CA TYR A 3 13.50 -2.03 8.70
C TYR A 3 12.29 -2.11 9.61
N THR A 4 11.16 -1.56 9.17
CA THR A 4 9.94 -1.54 10.01
C THR A 4 8.69 -1.67 9.15
N LEU A 5 7.71 -2.43 9.65
CA LEU A 5 6.33 -2.35 9.19
C LEU A 5 5.58 -1.39 10.12
N ARG A 6 5.03 -0.31 9.57
CA ARG A 6 4.37 0.74 10.36
C ARG A 6 3.11 1.25 9.67
N GLU A 7 2.33 2.05 10.38
CA GLU A 7 1.23 2.79 9.76
C GLU A 7 1.74 3.73 8.66
N ILE A 8 0.94 3.84 7.61
CA ILE A 8 1.14 4.82 6.55
C ILE A 8 0.41 6.08 6.95
N THR A 9 1.09 7.20 6.92
CA THR A 9 0.56 8.49 7.34
C THR A 9 0.66 9.51 6.19
N LEU A 10 0.03 10.66 6.35
CA LEU A 10 0.14 11.75 5.38
C LEU A 10 1.58 12.25 5.18
N LEU A 11 2.48 12.03 6.16
CA LEU A 11 3.90 12.36 5.99
C LEU A 11 4.60 11.49 4.94
N ASP A 12 4.01 10.33 4.61
CA ASP A 12 4.55 9.40 3.62
C ASP A 12 4.07 9.68 2.20
N LEU A 13 3.17 10.65 2.01
CA LEU A 13 2.49 10.87 0.73
C LEU A 13 3.47 11.10 -0.42
N ASP A 14 4.51 11.89 -0.20
CA ASP A 14 5.49 12.21 -1.24
C ASP A 14 6.33 10.97 -1.62
N ASP A 15 6.77 10.19 -0.63
CA ASP A 15 7.48 8.93 -0.88
C ASP A 15 6.57 7.89 -1.56
N LEU A 16 5.31 7.78 -1.10
CA LEU A 16 4.31 6.91 -1.68
C LEU A 16 4.10 7.22 -3.16
N VAL A 17 3.79 8.47 -3.50
CA VAL A 17 3.52 8.88 -4.90
C VAL A 17 4.76 8.67 -5.76
N ARG A 18 5.94 9.05 -5.27
CA ARG A 18 7.20 8.88 -5.99
C ARG A 18 7.47 7.41 -6.32
N HIS A 19 7.29 6.52 -5.35
CA HIS A 19 7.61 5.11 -5.49
C HIS A 19 6.50 4.31 -6.21
N ALA A 20 5.23 4.56 -5.90
CA ALA A 20 4.09 3.90 -6.53
C ALA A 20 3.91 4.29 -8.00
N ASN A 21 4.38 5.46 -8.43
CA ASN A 21 4.36 5.86 -9.84
C ASN A 21 5.39 5.12 -10.71
N ASN A 22 6.07 4.09 -10.19
CA ASN A 22 6.96 3.24 -10.97
C ASN A 22 6.17 2.25 -11.86
N LYS A 23 6.16 2.48 -13.18
CA LYS A 23 5.50 1.61 -14.18
C LYS A 23 5.91 0.14 -14.09
N LYS A 24 7.15 -0.16 -13.69
CA LYS A 24 7.63 -1.55 -13.55
C LYS A 24 6.97 -2.27 -12.38
N ILE A 25 6.56 -1.53 -11.34
CA ILE A 25 5.77 -2.05 -10.22
C ILE A 25 4.32 -2.19 -10.66
N ALA A 26 3.71 -1.09 -11.13
CA ALA A 26 2.28 -1.05 -11.47
C ALA A 26 1.84 -2.14 -12.46
N ARG A 27 2.68 -2.49 -13.45
CA ARG A 27 2.36 -3.55 -14.43
C ARG A 27 2.20 -4.96 -13.82
N ASN A 28 2.67 -5.18 -12.59
CA ASN A 28 2.57 -6.45 -11.86
C ASN A 28 1.51 -6.39 -10.75
N MET A 29 0.81 -5.27 -10.61
CA MET A 29 -0.24 -5.07 -9.60
C MET A 29 -1.62 -5.23 -10.24
N THR A 30 -2.66 -5.27 -9.40
CA THR A 30 -4.05 -5.26 -9.87
C THR A 30 -4.42 -3.90 -10.45
N ASN A 31 -5.53 -3.83 -11.20
CA ASN A 31 -6.05 -2.58 -11.76
C ASN A 31 -6.42 -1.52 -10.71
N LYS A 32 -6.52 -1.90 -9.43
CA LYS A 32 -6.71 -0.96 -8.30
C LYS A 32 -5.45 -0.13 -8.02
N PHE A 33 -4.30 -0.51 -8.57
CA PHE A 33 -3.04 0.21 -8.47
C PHE A 33 -2.77 0.95 -9.79
N PRO A 34 -3.16 2.23 -9.92
CA PRO A 34 -3.11 2.94 -11.19
C PRO A 34 -1.68 3.31 -11.60
N HIS A 35 -1.50 3.50 -12.91
CA HIS A 35 -0.36 4.21 -13.47
C HIS A 35 -0.80 5.12 -14.62
N PRO A 36 -0.47 6.44 -14.60
CA PRO A 36 0.31 7.14 -13.58
C PRO A 36 -0.36 7.14 -12.19
N TYR A 37 0.46 7.05 -11.13
CA TYR A 37 0.00 7.11 -9.75
C TYR A 37 0.09 8.56 -9.27
N THR A 38 -1.06 9.17 -8.97
CA THR A 38 -1.16 10.60 -8.67
C THR A 38 -1.18 10.87 -7.17
N LYS A 39 -0.99 12.15 -6.79
CA LYS A 39 -1.15 12.58 -5.40
C LYS A 39 -2.53 12.25 -4.83
N LYS A 40 -3.57 12.40 -5.64
CA LYS A 40 -4.96 12.06 -5.26
C LYS A 40 -5.11 10.56 -4.98
N ASP A 41 -4.47 9.71 -5.78
CA ASP A 41 -4.46 8.26 -5.54
C ASP A 41 -3.77 7.93 -4.21
N GLY A 42 -2.65 8.60 -3.91
CA GLY A 42 -1.94 8.46 -2.63
C GLY A 42 -2.77 8.91 -1.43
N GLU A 43 -3.43 10.07 -1.51
CA GLU A 43 -4.33 10.57 -0.47
C GLU A 43 -5.49 9.60 -0.21
N HIS A 44 -6.11 9.08 -1.29
CA HIS A 44 -7.16 8.08 -1.18
C HIS A 44 -6.65 6.77 -0.54
N PHE A 45 -5.46 6.30 -0.92
CA PHE A 45 -4.88 5.08 -0.37
C PHE A 45 -4.56 5.22 1.13
N ILE A 46 -4.00 6.35 1.55
CA ILE A 46 -3.72 6.63 2.97
C ILE A 46 -5.03 6.68 3.77
N ALA A 47 -6.06 7.34 3.24
CA ALA A 47 -7.38 7.37 3.86
C ALA A 47 -7.98 5.95 3.98
N PHE A 48 -7.83 5.14 2.94
CA PHE A 48 -8.29 3.74 2.93
C PHE A 48 -7.59 2.89 4.00
N CYS A 49 -6.27 3.04 4.17
CA CYS A 49 -5.52 2.31 5.20
C CYS A 49 -6.04 2.60 6.62
N GLY A 50 -6.56 3.80 6.87
CA GLY A 50 -7.08 4.19 8.19
C GLY A 50 -8.57 3.89 8.41
N ALA A 51 -9.30 3.46 7.38
CA ALA A 51 -10.76 3.34 7.42
C ALA A 51 -11.27 1.88 7.43
N ASP A 52 -10.51 0.95 6.86
CA ASP A 52 -10.93 -0.44 6.69
C ASP A 52 -10.45 -1.32 7.86
N ASN A 53 -11.39 -1.94 8.58
CA ASN A 53 -11.10 -2.84 9.69
C ASN A 53 -10.87 -4.30 9.24
N SER A 54 -11.23 -4.67 8.01
CA SER A 54 -11.06 -6.04 7.50
C SER A 54 -9.71 -6.26 6.83
N SER A 55 -9.06 -5.19 6.37
CA SER A 55 -7.74 -5.23 5.77
C SER A 55 -6.65 -4.78 6.76
N VAL A 56 -5.51 -5.46 6.76
CA VAL A 56 -4.32 -5.01 7.49
C VAL A 56 -3.31 -4.51 6.48
N ILE A 57 -3.14 -3.19 6.38
CA ILE A 57 -2.19 -2.56 5.46
C ILE A 57 -1.10 -1.87 6.27
N LYS A 58 0.17 -2.13 5.95
CA LYS A 58 1.34 -1.52 6.58
C LYS A 58 2.30 -0.98 5.53
N GLY A 59 2.91 0.14 5.85
CA GLY A 59 4.04 0.69 5.11
C GLY A 59 5.32 -0.09 5.41
N ILE A 60 6.08 -0.41 4.38
CA ILE A 60 7.43 -0.95 4.48
C ILE A 60 8.38 0.24 4.51
N SER A 61 9.14 0.36 5.60
CA SER A 61 10.01 1.51 5.84
C SER A 61 11.48 1.10 6.01
N ILE A 62 12.39 1.88 5.40
CA ILE A 62 13.84 1.79 5.58
C ILE A 62 14.33 3.14 6.12
N GLU A 63 14.95 3.15 7.31
CA GLU A 63 15.43 4.39 7.95
C GLU A 63 14.32 5.47 8.05
N GLY A 64 13.10 5.05 8.39
CA GLY A 64 11.93 5.92 8.51
C GLY A 64 11.23 6.29 7.20
N LYS A 65 11.85 6.04 6.03
CA LYS A 65 11.27 6.38 4.72
C LYS A 65 10.42 5.25 4.17
N LEU A 66 9.24 5.59 3.65
CA LEU A 66 8.35 4.62 3.02
C LEU A 66 8.95 4.16 1.68
N VAL A 67 9.11 2.86 1.50
CA VAL A 67 9.66 2.25 0.25
C VAL A 67 8.71 1.26 -0.40
N GLY A 68 7.54 1.02 0.21
CA GLY A 68 6.58 0.06 -0.25
C GLY A 68 5.42 -0.09 0.72
N ALA A 69 4.51 -1.01 0.41
CA ALA A 69 3.43 -1.40 1.32
C ALA A 69 3.17 -2.90 1.21
N VAL A 70 2.65 -3.47 2.29
CA VAL A 70 2.16 -4.84 2.38
C VAL A 70 0.75 -4.82 2.94
N GLY A 71 -0.14 -5.62 2.37
CA GLY A 71 -1.54 -5.70 2.73
C GLY A 71 -2.01 -7.14 2.85
N LEU A 72 -2.86 -7.39 3.84
CA LEU A 72 -3.73 -8.56 3.92
C LEU A 72 -5.17 -8.09 3.71
N HIS A 73 -5.84 -8.62 2.70
CA HIS A 73 -7.23 -8.30 2.37
C HIS A 73 -8.09 -9.53 2.64
N VAL A 74 -8.82 -9.52 3.76
CA VAL A 74 -9.79 -10.56 4.09
C VAL A 74 -10.88 -10.56 3.02
N GLN A 75 -11.23 -11.74 2.53
CA GLN A 75 -12.24 -11.90 1.49
C GLN A 75 -13.64 -12.03 2.10
N ASP A 76 -14.69 -11.83 1.31
CA ASP A 76 -16.07 -11.84 1.80
C ASP A 76 -16.80 -13.18 1.52
N ASP A 77 -18.00 -13.33 2.10
CA ASP A 77 -18.95 -14.43 1.86
C ASP A 77 -18.33 -15.82 2.05
N VAL A 78 -18.42 -16.70 1.03
CA VAL A 78 -17.88 -18.07 1.08
C VAL A 78 -16.37 -18.11 1.29
N HIS A 79 -15.67 -17.00 1.06
CA HIS A 79 -14.23 -16.88 1.25
C HIS A 79 -13.83 -16.16 2.55
N GLN A 80 -14.74 -15.92 3.49
CA GLN A 80 -14.47 -15.20 4.76
C GLN A 80 -13.31 -15.71 5.62
N ASN A 81 -12.88 -16.97 5.43
CA ASN A 81 -11.72 -17.56 6.11
C ASN A 81 -10.42 -17.49 5.28
N ASN A 82 -10.42 -16.79 4.15
CA ASN A 82 -9.27 -16.57 3.28
C ASN A 82 -8.87 -15.10 3.31
N ALA A 83 -7.58 -14.85 3.08
CA ALA A 83 -7.06 -13.52 2.86
C ALA A 83 -6.12 -13.52 1.65
N GLU A 84 -6.18 -12.45 0.87
CA GLU A 84 -5.20 -12.18 -0.18
C GLU A 84 -4.04 -11.39 0.45
N ILE A 85 -2.81 -11.84 0.22
CA ILE A 85 -1.61 -11.07 0.56
C ILE A 85 -1.07 -10.38 -0.70
N GLY A 86 -0.85 -9.07 -0.60
CA GLY A 86 -0.24 -8.26 -1.65
C GLY A 86 0.88 -7.40 -1.08
N TYR A 87 1.95 -7.21 -1.85
CA TYR A 87 2.99 -6.25 -1.49
C TYR A 87 3.67 -5.68 -2.73
N TRP A 88 4.31 -4.54 -2.54
CA TRP A 88 5.20 -3.94 -3.52
C TRP A 88 6.34 -3.19 -2.84
N ILE A 89 7.49 -3.13 -3.50
CA ILE A 89 8.72 -2.49 -3.02
C ILE A 89 9.37 -1.79 -4.21
N ALA A 90 9.88 -0.57 -4.01
CA ALA A 90 10.53 0.25 -5.02
C ALA A 90 12.05 0.28 -4.94
#